data_AF-A0A1J8QJC0-F1
#
_entry.id   AF-A0A1J8QJC0-F1
#
_cell.length_a   1.000
_cell.length_b   1.000
_cell.length_c   1.000
_cell.angle_alpha   90.00
_cell.angle_beta   90.00
_cell.angle_gamma   90.00
#
_symmetry.space_group_name_H-M   'P 1'
#
loop_
_entity.id
_entity.type
_entity.pdbx_description
1 polymer ?
#
loop_
_entity_poly.entity_id
_entity_poly.type
_entity_poly.pdbx_seq_one_letter_code
_entity_poly.pdbx_strand_id
1 'polypeptide(L)'
;MDGLPDEQGYYVCSTKSSHSGGPLWLNLDDEGGVSGGSEKKTVWYLHYLDRKKGICYFGHPESGGFGGIHHEERDARRMEEPQHWVIKKADDGHILTREFNGEELFGHLDKEGKMTASTISHSWVFEPANEK
;
A
#
# COMPACT_ATOMS: atom_id res chain seq x y z
N MET A 1 -8.74 -8.17 16.53
CA MET A 1 -9.06 -8.31 15.10
C MET A 1 -7.95 -9.18 14.54
N ASP A 2 -8.24 -10.46 14.34
CA ASP A 2 -7.21 -11.45 14.03
C ASP A 2 -6.90 -11.44 12.52
N GLY A 3 -5.61 -11.30 12.18
CA GLY A 3 -5.13 -11.32 10.79
C GLY A 3 -4.86 -9.95 10.16
N LEU A 4 -4.71 -8.87 10.94
CA LEU A 4 -3.99 -7.68 10.48
C LEU A 4 -2.48 -7.93 10.57
N PRO A 5 -1.66 -7.32 9.69
CA PRO A 5 -0.21 -7.26 9.87
C PRO A 5 0.18 -6.86 11.30
N ASP A 6 1.37 -7.29 11.72
CA ASP A 6 1.95 -6.91 13.01
C ASP A 6 2.12 -5.39 13.11
N GLU A 7 2.00 -4.90 14.34
CA GLU A 7 1.74 -3.49 14.64
C GLU A 7 2.83 -2.53 14.16
N GLN A 8 4.07 -2.99 14.11
CA GLN A 8 5.23 -2.23 13.67
C GLN A 8 6.19 -3.21 12.99
N GLY A 9 6.29 -3.11 11.67
CA GLY A 9 7.05 -4.07 10.89
C GLY A 9 7.48 -3.51 9.55
N TYR A 10 8.46 -4.19 8.96
CA TYR A 10 8.91 -3.96 7.60
C TYR A 10 8.23 -5.00 6.73
N TYR A 11 7.59 -4.54 5.66
CA TYR A 11 6.82 -5.39 4.76
C TYR A 11 7.20 -5.12 3.32
N VAL A 12 7.10 -6.16 2.49
CA VAL A 12 6.91 -5.98 1.06
C VAL A 12 5.42 -6.19 0.76
N CYS A 13 4.86 -5.31 -0.07
CA CYS A 13 3.44 -5.32 -0.39
C CYS A 13 3.27 -5.81 -1.83
N SER A 14 2.32 -6.71 -2.08
CA SER A 14 2.00 -7.17 -3.43
C SER A 14 0.51 -7.32 -3.67
N THR A 15 0.13 -7.37 -4.94
CA THR A 15 -1.17 -7.87 -5.35
C THR A 15 -1.21 -9.38 -5.18
N LYS A 16 -2.34 -9.93 -4.74
CA LYS A 16 -2.51 -11.39 -4.72
C LYS A 16 -2.44 -12.01 -6.11
N SER A 17 -3.07 -11.34 -7.08
CA SER A 17 -3.08 -11.74 -8.47
C SER A 17 -3.15 -10.49 -9.34
N SER A 18 -2.42 -10.49 -10.45
CA SER A 18 -2.48 -9.41 -11.42
C SER A 18 -2.77 -9.95 -12.82
N HIS A 19 -3.04 -9.04 -13.74
CA HIS A 19 -3.24 -9.34 -15.17
C HIS A 19 -2.04 -10.05 -15.81
N SER A 20 -0.84 -9.97 -15.23
CA SER A 20 0.37 -10.62 -15.75
C SER A 20 0.56 -12.07 -15.30
N GLY A 21 -0.38 -12.64 -14.54
CA GLY A 21 -0.33 -14.04 -14.11
C GLY A 21 0.52 -14.30 -12.85
N GLY A 22 1.11 -13.27 -12.26
CA GLY A 22 1.84 -13.32 -10.98
C GLY A 22 1.56 -12.09 -10.09
N PRO A 23 2.08 -12.06 -8.85
CA PRO A 23 1.96 -10.90 -7.98
C PRO A 23 2.75 -9.71 -8.55
N LEU A 24 2.19 -8.50 -8.39
CA LEU A 24 2.92 -7.25 -8.63
C LEU A 24 3.27 -6.63 -7.28
N TRP A 25 4.54 -6.34 -7.08
CA TRP A 25 5.08 -5.73 -5.87
C TRP A 25 4.99 -4.21 -5.95
N LEU A 26 4.61 -3.59 -4.84
CA LEU A 26 4.59 -2.14 -4.70
C LEU A 26 6.03 -1.61 -4.59
N ASN A 27 6.41 -0.84 -5.58
CA ASN A 27 7.75 -0.32 -5.78
C ASN A 27 7.76 1.19 -5.73
N LEU A 28 8.84 1.73 -5.17
CA LEU A 28 9.18 3.14 -5.23
C LEU A 28 10.33 3.34 -6.22
N ASP A 29 10.15 4.23 -7.18
CA ASP A 29 11.19 4.64 -8.12
C ASP A 29 12.01 5.83 -7.59
N ASP A 30 13.07 6.20 -8.33
CA ASP A 30 14.01 7.24 -7.93
C ASP A 30 13.40 8.65 -8.02
N GLU A 31 12.34 8.83 -8.81
CA GLU A 31 11.58 10.08 -8.94
C GLU A 31 10.51 10.21 -7.83
N GLY A 32 10.31 9.15 -7.04
CA GLY A 32 9.32 9.10 -5.97
C GLY A 32 7.96 8.58 -6.42
N GLY A 33 7.81 8.11 -7.66
CA GLY A 33 6.62 7.43 -8.15
C GLY A 33 6.44 6.05 -7.51
N VAL A 34 5.19 5.68 -7.22
CA VAL A 34 4.84 4.38 -6.66
C VAL A 34 4.04 3.56 -7.68
N SER A 35 4.52 2.36 -8.00
CA SER A 35 3.96 1.49 -9.04
C SER A 35 4.07 0.02 -8.68
N GLY A 36 3.34 -0.83 -9.39
CA GLY A 36 3.38 -2.28 -9.29
C GLY A 36 4.34 -2.87 -10.33
N GLY A 37 5.28 -3.71 -9.89
CA GLY A 37 6.21 -4.40 -10.79
C GLY A 37 6.56 -5.81 -10.31
N SER A 38 6.97 -6.69 -11.22
CA SER A 38 7.28 -8.10 -10.90
C SER A 38 8.70 -8.34 -10.38
N GLU A 39 9.63 -7.41 -10.60
CA GLU A 39 11.07 -7.62 -10.38
C GLU A 39 11.58 -7.02 -9.08
N LYS A 40 11.34 -5.73 -8.86
CA LYS A 40 11.75 -5.00 -7.66
C LYS A 40 10.75 -5.26 -6.54
N LYS A 41 11.25 -5.30 -5.30
CA LYS A 41 10.43 -5.27 -4.08
C LYS A 41 10.91 -4.12 -3.20
N THR A 42 10.09 -3.10 -3.00
CA THR A 42 10.37 -2.04 -2.03
C THR A 42 9.90 -2.46 -0.65
N VAL A 43 10.77 -2.29 0.35
CA VAL A 43 10.42 -2.48 1.75
C VAL A 43 9.74 -1.23 2.28
N TRP A 44 8.58 -1.41 2.91
CA TRP A 44 7.80 -0.37 3.54
C TRP A 44 7.72 -0.62 5.04
N TYR A 45 7.92 0.44 5.82
CA TYR A 45 7.61 0.44 7.23
C TYR A 45 6.12 0.71 7.42
N LEU A 46 5.38 -0.23 8.02
CA LEU A 46 3.98 -0.07 8.38
C LEU A 46 3.88 0.32 9.85
N HIS A 47 3.13 1.38 10.14
CA HIS A 47 2.88 1.83 11.51
C HIS A 47 1.39 2.09 11.74
N TYR A 48 0.82 1.44 12.75
CA TYR A 48 -0.56 1.69 13.15
C TYR A 48 -0.67 2.89 14.11
N LEU A 49 -1.61 3.78 13.80
CA LEU A 49 -2.09 4.83 14.71
C LEU A 49 -3.22 4.31 15.60
N ASP A 50 -4.07 3.43 15.05
CA ASP A 50 -5.11 2.71 15.77
C ASP A 50 -5.27 1.32 15.13
N ARG A 51 -4.56 0.32 15.67
CA ARG A 51 -4.59 -1.05 15.16
C ARG A 51 -5.98 -1.68 15.26
N LYS A 52 -6.79 -1.30 16.25
CA LYS A 52 -8.16 -1.84 16.38
C LYS A 52 -9.07 -1.38 15.25
N LYS A 53 -8.81 -0.20 14.70
CA LYS A 53 -9.52 0.34 13.53
C LYS A 53 -8.78 0.11 12.21
N GLY A 54 -7.58 -0.46 12.25
CA GLY A 54 -6.73 -0.65 11.08
C GLY A 54 -6.11 0.65 10.54
N ILE A 55 -6.13 1.75 11.31
CA ILE A 55 -5.62 3.06 10.86
C ILE A 55 -4.10 3.05 10.95
N CYS A 56 -3.43 3.32 9.84
CA CYS A 56 -1.97 3.25 9.73
C CYS A 56 -1.39 4.26 8.72
N TYR A 57 -0.07 4.34 8.65
CA TYR A 57 0.68 4.96 7.56
C TYR A 57 1.82 4.05 7.09
N PHE A 58 2.35 4.33 5.89
CA PHE A 58 3.49 3.62 5.32
C PHE A 58 4.67 4.57 5.14
N GLY A 59 5.81 4.25 5.71
CA GLY A 59 7.08 4.96 5.51
C GLY A 59 8.02 4.16 4.61
N HIS A 60 8.81 4.84 3.79
CA HIS A 60 9.93 4.24 3.08
C HIS A 60 11.22 4.46 3.88
N PRO A 61 11.82 3.42 4.46
CA PRO A 61 12.84 3.55 5.49
C PRO A 61 14.10 4.27 5.03
N GLU A 62 14.51 4.07 3.77
CA GLU A 62 15.75 4.67 3.26
C GLU A 62 15.59 6.14 2.90
N SER A 63 14.44 6.51 2.33
CA SER A 63 14.20 7.91 1.92
C SER A 63 13.62 8.80 3.02
N GLY A 64 13.11 8.21 4.10
CA GLY A 64 12.39 8.94 5.16
C GLY A 64 11.00 9.45 4.79
N GLY A 65 10.61 9.41 3.50
CA GLY A 65 9.27 9.82 3.04
C GLY A 65 8.20 8.74 3.22
N PHE A 66 6.96 9.08 2.89
CA PHE A 66 5.78 8.25 3.13
C PHE A 66 5.06 7.85 1.85
N GLY A 67 4.55 6.62 1.79
CA GLY A 67 3.69 6.19 0.69
C GLY A 67 2.30 6.83 0.79
N GLY A 68 1.89 7.54 -0.25
CA GLY A 68 0.59 8.21 -0.29
C GLY A 68 0.03 8.32 -1.70
N ILE A 69 -1.15 8.95 -1.79
CA ILE A 69 -1.80 9.32 -3.06
C ILE A 69 -1.82 10.85 -3.15
N HIS A 70 -1.44 11.37 -4.31
CA HIS A 70 -1.57 12.79 -4.61
C HIS A 70 -3.05 13.17 -4.73
N HIS A 71 -3.46 14.26 -4.08
CA HIS A 71 -4.88 14.60 -3.97
C HIS A 71 -5.53 14.92 -5.32
N GLU A 72 -4.80 15.61 -6.20
CA GLU A 72 -5.31 16.08 -7.49
C GLU A 72 -5.12 15.02 -8.59
N GLU A 73 -3.91 14.48 -8.69
CA GLU A 73 -3.52 13.55 -9.76
C GLU A 73 -3.95 12.11 -9.46
N ARG A 74 -4.31 11.80 -8.21
CA ARG A 74 -4.82 10.50 -7.73
C ARG A 74 -3.89 9.30 -7.95
N ASP A 75 -2.63 9.55 -8.26
CA ASP A 75 -1.56 8.56 -8.38
C ASP A 75 -0.76 8.44 -7.09
N ALA A 76 -0.14 7.28 -6.91
CA ALA A 76 0.69 7.01 -5.75
C ALA A 76 2.11 7.55 -5.92
N ARG A 77 2.61 8.19 -4.87
CA ARG A 77 3.95 8.76 -4.82
C ARG A 77 4.46 8.87 -3.38
N ARG A 78 5.76 9.13 -3.25
CA ARG A 78 6.39 9.50 -1.98
C ARG A 78 5.94 10.92 -1.59
N MET A 79 5.43 11.02 -0.37
CA MET A 79 5.00 12.26 0.28
C MET A 79 5.98 12.63 1.39
N GLU A 80 6.07 13.91 1.71
CA GLU A 80 6.85 14.40 2.84
C GLU A 80 6.15 14.12 4.19
N GLU A 81 4.81 14.22 4.20
CA GLU A 81 3.99 13.99 5.39
C GLU A 81 3.23 12.66 5.30
N PRO A 82 3.02 11.97 6.43
CA PRO A 82 2.30 10.71 6.46
C PRO A 82 0.83 10.91 6.08
N GLN A 83 0.34 9.99 5.25
CA GLN A 83 -1.07 9.89 4.91
C GLN A 83 -1.68 8.70 5.63
N HIS A 84 -2.84 8.92 6.24
CA HIS A 84 -3.55 7.86 6.95
C HIS A 84 -4.33 6.97 5.99
N TRP A 85 -4.14 5.68 6.18
CA TRP A 85 -4.83 4.60 5.50
C TRP A 85 -5.58 3.74 6.50
N VAL A 86 -6.53 2.97 6.01
CA VAL A 86 -7.25 1.94 6.75
C VAL A 86 -6.97 0.59 6.08
N ILE A 87 -6.35 -0.32 6.82
CA ILE A 87 -6.20 -1.73 6.40
C ILE A 87 -7.37 -2.53 6.95
N LYS A 88 -8.11 -3.18 6.06
CA LYS A 88 -9.20 -4.09 6.40
C LYS A 88 -8.84 -5.51 5.97
N LYS A 89 -9.18 -6.51 6.77
CA LYS A 89 -9.05 -7.91 6.38
C LYS A 89 -10.10 -8.24 5.31
N ALA A 90 -9.70 -8.98 4.28
CA ALA A 90 -10.58 -9.55 3.27
C ALA A 90 -10.35 -11.07 3.18
N ASP A 91 -11.24 -11.77 2.48
CA ASP A 91 -11.16 -13.24 2.32
C ASP A 91 -9.84 -13.68 1.68
N ASP A 92 -9.28 -12.84 0.82
CA ASP A 92 -8.15 -13.15 -0.01
C ASP A 92 -6.89 -12.30 0.31
N GLY A 93 -6.90 -11.55 1.40
CA GLY A 93 -5.78 -10.70 1.80
C GLY A 93 -6.25 -9.50 2.61
N HIS A 94 -5.85 -8.32 2.17
CA HIS A 94 -6.18 -7.06 2.81
C HIS A 94 -6.66 -6.03 1.79
N ILE A 95 -7.56 -5.18 2.22
CA ILE A 95 -7.99 -4.02 1.45
C ILE A 95 -7.35 -2.79 2.08
N LEU A 96 -6.81 -1.92 1.23
CA LEU A 96 -6.25 -0.65 1.65
C LEU A 96 -7.17 0.50 1.21
N THR A 97 -7.71 1.26 2.16
CA THR A 97 -8.61 2.37 1.87
C THR A 97 -8.20 3.68 2.53
N ARG A 98 -8.70 4.79 1.97
CA ARG A 98 -8.56 6.13 2.54
C ARG A 98 -9.72 7.00 2.11
N GLU A 99 -10.11 7.95 2.96
CA GLU A 99 -11.08 8.97 2.62
C GLU A 99 -10.46 10.08 1.76
N PHE A 100 -11.12 10.41 0.66
CA PHE A 100 -10.81 11.54 -0.20
C PHE A 100 -12.08 12.36 -0.41
N ASN A 101 -12.11 13.59 0.11
CA ASN A 101 -13.25 14.51 -0.03
C ASN A 101 -14.60 13.88 0.42
N GLY A 102 -14.59 13.10 1.51
CA GLY A 102 -15.78 12.44 2.05
C GLY A 102 -16.14 11.11 1.36
N GLU A 103 -15.36 10.64 0.39
CA GLU A 103 -15.54 9.35 -0.27
C GLU A 103 -14.41 8.38 0.11
N GLU A 104 -14.75 7.14 0.48
CA GLU A 104 -13.76 6.09 0.70
C GLU A 104 -13.29 5.52 -0.65
N LEU A 105 -11.99 5.64 -0.93
CA LEU A 105 -11.35 5.06 -2.10
C LEU A 105 -10.31 4.01 -1.71
N PHE A 106 -10.03 3.13 -2.65
CA PHE A 106 -9.13 2.00 -2.52
C PHE A 106 -7.78 2.28 -3.18
N GLY A 107 -6.70 1.83 -2.58
CA GLY A 107 -5.41 1.72 -3.26
C GLY A 107 -5.49 0.61 -4.32
N HIS A 108 -5.34 0.98 -5.59
CA HIS A 108 -5.59 0.10 -6.72
C HIS A 108 -4.45 0.15 -7.75
N LEU A 109 -3.99 -1.03 -8.16
CA LEU A 109 -3.08 -1.19 -9.29
C LEU A 109 -3.88 -1.48 -10.56
N ASP A 110 -3.72 -0.63 -11.58
CA ASP A 110 -4.31 -0.87 -12.89
C ASP A 110 -3.52 -1.92 -13.70
N LYS A 111 -4.01 -2.21 -14.91
CA LYS A 111 -3.40 -3.19 -15.82
C LYS A 111 -1.97 -2.83 -16.26
N GLU A 112 -1.59 -1.56 -16.15
CA GLU A 112 -0.27 -1.05 -16.52
C GLU A 112 0.67 -1.00 -15.31
N GLY A 113 0.18 -1.43 -14.13
CA GLY A 113 0.93 -1.38 -12.88
C GLY A 113 0.95 0.01 -12.26
N LYS A 114 0.12 0.95 -12.70
CA LYS A 114 0.03 2.26 -12.07
C LYS A 114 -0.83 2.17 -10.80
N MET A 115 -0.28 2.62 -9.68
CA MET A 115 -0.99 2.67 -8.41
C MET A 115 -1.77 3.99 -8.30
N THR A 116 -3.07 3.90 -8.06
CA THR A 116 -3.96 5.06 -7.97
C THR A 116 -5.01 4.86 -6.86
N ALA A 117 -5.69 5.94 -6.48
CA ALA A 117 -6.93 5.84 -5.72
C ALA A 117 -8.11 5.56 -6.67
N SER A 118 -8.88 4.52 -6.38
CA SER A 118 -9.98 4.05 -7.22
C SER A 118 -11.21 3.68 -6.38
N THR A 119 -12.40 3.71 -6.98
CA THR A 119 -13.63 3.14 -6.38
C THR A 119 -13.66 1.61 -6.45
N ILE A 120 -12.70 1.00 -7.16
CA ILE A 120 -12.57 -0.45 -7.32
C ILE A 120 -11.61 -0.98 -6.27
N SER A 121 -12.08 -1.90 -5.43
CA SER A 121 -11.25 -2.56 -4.42
C SER A 121 -10.16 -3.41 -5.05
N HIS A 122 -8.99 -3.42 -4.42
CA HIS A 122 -7.87 -4.27 -4.79
C HIS A 122 -7.38 -5.01 -3.55
N SER A 123 -7.06 -6.30 -3.70
CA SER A 123 -6.58 -7.13 -2.60
C SER A 123 -5.05 -7.12 -2.54
N TRP A 124 -4.54 -6.87 -1.35
CA TRP A 124 -3.13 -6.70 -1.03
C TRP A 124 -2.66 -7.80 -0.11
N VAL A 125 -1.42 -8.23 -0.30
CA VAL A 125 -0.70 -9.15 0.57
C VAL A 125 0.47 -8.38 1.18
N PHE A 126 0.61 -8.49 2.50
CA PHE A 126 1.71 -7.92 3.26
C PHE A 126 2.60 -9.05 3.76
N GLU A 127 3.80 -9.18 3.19
CA GLU A 127 4.78 -10.18 3.60
C GLU A 127 5.84 -9.52 4.49
N PRO A 128 6.12 -10.04 5.70
CA PRO A 128 7.19 -9.52 6.54
C PRO A 128 8.54 -9.57 5.82
N ALA A 129 9.24 -8.45 5.73
CA ALA A 129 10.55 -8.36 5.10
C ALA A 129 11.67 -9.01 5.95
N ASN A 130 11.40 -9.30 7.22
CA ASN A 130 12.36 -9.84 8.19
C ASN A 130 12.32 -11.36 8.36
N GLU A 131 11.47 -12.08 7.61
CA GLU A 131 11.46 -13.54 7.67
C GLU A 131 12.61 -14.10 6.83
N LYS A 132 13.65 -14.56 7.54
CA LYS A 132 14.72 -15.43 7.02
C LYS A 132 14.23 -16.86 6.88
#